data_AF-A0A2V9ZH77-F1
#
_entry.id   AF-A0A2V9ZH77-F1
#
_cell.length_a   1.000
_cell.length_b   1.000
_cell.length_c   1.000
_cell.angle_alpha   90.00
_cell.angle_beta   90.00
_cell.angle_gamma   90.00
#
_symmetry.space_group_name_H-M   'P 1'
#
loop_
_entity.id
_entity.type
_entity.pdbx_description
1 polymer ?
#
loop_
_entity_poly.entity_id
_entity_poly.type
_entity_poly.pdbx_seq_one_letter_code
_entity_poly.pdbx_strand_id
1 'polypeptide(L)'
;MPVARARVHRAGQRSWILPVVFSDRPGLSALKAASIVSSWFSIFSDFRRVRFPVTVSKLPSGNAIVFALRGSELAARLALPGKAGAVLAVRDNPRDPYGKLLVVGGDEPAELVTAARALVTRNNAQLHTDVVSVESASAPVRREYEAPRWLDASKPVPIGTYTTAERLTLKGSGRINIYFRIPPDLFLQAKDSVPLLLKFSYSGVAEDSHAALHVRLNDRDIDSIRLKPASSNTDEQEIVRLPTGRFKPYTNTLSIDVDFGRAGAPKGTWQYAAIHRESSLDLSGLPHSAVLPKLELFADSGYPFTAFPDLARTAVVLSNAPTAAEYESLFDMMGFFGAQTGAPATNVMVTDSTHIEQARGKDLVLLGPPASQPLYSEWEANMPLGLTGDSRVNSAPEISRLQHPEWPFRSRDREKLTALLARESAIDVVVENFVSPLRSDRSVVAIAPRSAGGPDAIAVLFSPSLEKGPIYGGVAVAQQGRFHSFLVGTFAYHSGQVDAFQQTRIFLLEHYFGIPALVVLLAFLVAAWMYSSTERVAARRLALGRN
;
A
#
# COMPACT_ATOMS: atom_id res chain seq x y z
N MET A 1 -9.41 19.95 -43.97
CA MET A 1 -9.61 18.57 -43.47
C MET A 1 -8.77 18.39 -42.22
N PRO A 2 -9.37 18.25 -41.03
CA PRO A 2 -8.61 18.04 -39.81
C PRO A 2 -8.25 16.55 -39.66
N VAL A 3 -6.95 16.29 -39.45
CA VAL A 3 -6.39 14.96 -39.24
C VAL A 3 -6.82 14.44 -37.86
N ALA A 4 -7.66 13.41 -37.86
CA ALA A 4 -8.07 12.69 -36.65
C ALA A 4 -6.86 11.99 -36.04
N ARG A 5 -6.39 12.48 -34.89
CA ARG A 5 -5.47 11.73 -34.02
C ARG A 5 -6.23 10.56 -33.40
N ALA A 6 -6.01 9.36 -33.94
CA ALA A 6 -6.45 8.12 -33.33
C ALA A 6 -5.83 8.02 -31.92
N ARG A 7 -6.69 8.05 -30.89
CA ARG A 7 -6.29 7.63 -29.54
C ARG A 7 -5.93 6.15 -29.62
N VAL A 8 -4.64 5.85 -29.51
CA VAL A 8 -4.17 4.49 -29.25
C VAL A 8 -4.61 4.13 -27.84
N HIS A 9 -5.79 3.52 -27.72
CA HIS A 9 -6.20 2.84 -26.48
C HIS A 9 -5.31 1.60 -26.32
N ARG A 10 -4.37 1.64 -25.37
CA ARG A 10 -3.59 0.45 -24.97
C ARG A 10 -4.54 -0.60 -24.41
N ALA A 11 -4.67 -1.73 -25.09
CA ALA A 11 -5.55 -2.86 -24.75
C ALA A 11 -5.21 -3.59 -23.41
N GLY A 12 -4.22 -3.11 -22.64
CA GLY A 12 -3.77 -3.71 -21.38
C GLY A 12 -4.42 -3.17 -20.10
N GLN A 13 -5.26 -2.12 -20.16
CA GLN A 13 -5.71 -1.36 -18.98
C GLN A 13 -7.24 -1.38 -18.73
N ARG A 14 -8.00 -2.32 -19.31
CA ARG A 14 -9.44 -2.39 -18.98
C ARG A 14 -9.61 -2.82 -17.53
N SER A 15 -10.23 -1.96 -16.73
CA SER A 15 -10.69 -2.29 -15.38
C SER A 15 -11.66 -3.45 -15.45
N TRP A 16 -11.49 -4.44 -14.60
CA TRP A 16 -12.47 -5.51 -14.48
C TRP A 16 -13.59 -5.06 -13.54
N ILE A 17 -14.84 -5.34 -13.91
CA ILE A 17 -16.03 -4.99 -13.14
C ILE A 17 -16.66 -6.30 -12.69
N LEU A 18 -16.83 -6.47 -11.38
CA LEU A 18 -17.49 -7.62 -10.78
C LEU A 18 -18.62 -7.14 -9.86
N PRO A 19 -19.86 -7.06 -10.36
CA PRO A 19 -20.99 -6.61 -9.57
C PRO A 19 -21.23 -7.44 -8.32
N VAL A 20 -21.55 -6.75 -7.22
CA VAL A 20 -21.96 -7.34 -5.95
C VAL A 20 -23.44 -7.03 -5.72
N VAL A 21 -24.22 -8.06 -5.43
CA VAL A 21 -25.67 -7.96 -5.24
C VAL A 21 -26.00 -8.42 -3.84
N PHE A 22 -26.75 -7.61 -3.10
CA PHE A 22 -27.38 -8.04 -1.85
C PHE A 22 -28.86 -8.29 -2.07
N SER A 23 -29.42 -9.33 -1.45
CA SER A 23 -30.86 -9.58 -1.48
C SER A 23 -31.66 -8.43 -0.87
N ASP A 24 -31.17 -7.91 0.25
CA ASP A 24 -31.78 -6.87 1.08
C ASP A 24 -30.71 -5.86 1.53
N ARG A 25 -31.10 -4.81 2.26
CA ARG A 25 -30.13 -3.85 2.81
C ARG A 25 -29.13 -4.59 3.72
N PRO A 26 -27.82 -4.57 3.42
CA PRO A 26 -26.86 -5.42 4.12
C PRO A 26 -26.56 -4.90 5.52
N GLY A 27 -26.58 -5.80 6.51
CA GLY A 27 -26.01 -5.56 7.83
C GLY A 27 -24.48 -5.73 7.86
N LEU A 28 -23.86 -5.43 8.99
CA LEU A 28 -22.38 -5.45 9.16
C LEU A 28 -21.75 -6.81 8.78
N SER A 29 -22.37 -7.94 9.11
CA SER A 29 -21.86 -9.27 8.75
C SER A 29 -21.88 -9.53 7.25
N ALA A 30 -22.93 -9.08 6.55
CA ALA A 30 -23.01 -9.22 5.10
C ALA A 30 -21.95 -8.35 4.39
N LEU A 31 -21.73 -7.13 4.90
CA LEU A 31 -20.67 -6.25 4.41
C LEU A 31 -19.28 -6.85 4.66
N LYS A 32 -19.05 -7.44 5.84
CA LYS A 32 -17.82 -8.17 6.13
C LYS A 32 -17.62 -9.35 5.17
N ALA A 33 -18.66 -10.15 4.93
CA ALA A 33 -18.61 -11.27 3.99
C ALA A 33 -18.23 -10.78 2.57
N ALA A 34 -18.86 -9.70 2.10
CA ALA A 34 -18.53 -9.09 0.82
C ALA A 34 -17.10 -8.53 0.76
N SER A 35 -16.63 -7.85 1.80
CA SER A 35 -15.23 -7.40 1.92
C SER A 35 -14.23 -8.55 1.76
N ILE A 36 -14.50 -9.71 2.38
CA ILE A 36 -13.66 -10.91 2.26
C ILE A 36 -13.61 -11.37 0.80
N VAL A 37 -14.77 -11.52 0.16
CA VAL A 37 -14.85 -12.02 -1.22
C VAL A 37 -14.23 -11.04 -2.22
N SER A 38 -14.52 -9.74 -2.09
CA SER A 38 -13.95 -8.70 -2.97
C SER A 38 -12.43 -8.63 -2.86
N SER A 39 -11.87 -8.72 -1.63
CA SER A 39 -10.42 -8.77 -1.44
C SER A 39 -9.78 -9.98 -2.12
N TRP A 40 -10.43 -11.14 -2.07
CA TRP A 40 -9.93 -12.37 -2.67
C TRP A 40 -9.94 -12.34 -4.20
N PHE A 41 -11.01 -11.86 -4.82
CA PHE A 41 -11.06 -11.75 -6.29
C PHE A 41 -9.98 -10.82 -6.85
N SER A 42 -9.64 -9.76 -6.12
CA SER A 42 -8.58 -8.83 -6.52
C SER A 42 -7.16 -9.37 -6.30
N ILE A 43 -6.96 -10.48 -5.58
CA ILE A 43 -5.67 -11.18 -5.58
C ILE A 43 -5.32 -11.57 -7.03
N PHE A 44 -6.30 -11.94 -7.86
CA PHE A 44 -6.04 -12.35 -9.24
C PHE A 44 -5.87 -11.19 -10.22
N SER A 45 -6.15 -9.94 -9.83
CA SER A 45 -6.08 -8.79 -10.72
C SER A 45 -4.67 -8.17 -10.83
N ASP A 46 -3.74 -8.55 -9.96
CA ASP A 46 -2.38 -8.02 -9.82
C ASP A 46 -2.34 -6.47 -9.82
N PHE A 47 -2.09 -5.83 -10.97
CA PHE A 47 -2.04 -4.38 -11.15
C PHE A 47 -3.27 -3.77 -11.84
N ARG A 48 -4.25 -4.59 -12.24
CA ARG A 48 -5.46 -4.14 -12.91
C ARG A 48 -6.47 -3.65 -11.88
N ARG A 49 -7.06 -2.49 -12.15
CA ARG A 49 -8.16 -1.93 -11.36
C ARG A 49 -9.36 -2.88 -11.39
N VAL A 50 -9.88 -3.21 -10.23
CA VAL A 50 -11.14 -3.95 -10.05
C VAL A 50 -12.17 -3.00 -9.46
N ARG A 51 -13.38 -3.01 -10.00
CA ARG A 51 -14.54 -2.31 -9.43
C ARG A 51 -15.62 -3.30 -9.02
N PHE A 52 -16.25 -3.05 -7.88
CA PHE A 52 -17.31 -3.88 -7.31
C PHE A 52 -18.63 -3.08 -7.19
N PRO A 53 -19.28 -2.74 -8.32
CA PRO A 53 -20.52 -1.97 -8.27
C PRO A 53 -21.59 -2.73 -7.49
N VAL A 54 -22.25 -2.04 -6.58
CA VAL A 54 -23.19 -2.65 -5.64
C VAL A 54 -24.63 -2.37 -6.03
N THR A 55 -25.45 -3.41 -6.00
CA THR A 55 -26.90 -3.31 -6.17
C THR A 55 -27.62 -4.05 -5.06
N VAL A 56 -28.81 -3.56 -4.70
CA VAL A 56 -29.67 -4.19 -3.68
C VAL A 56 -30.95 -4.64 -4.37
N SER A 57 -31.31 -5.91 -4.18
CA SER A 57 -32.51 -6.57 -4.72
C SER A 57 -32.63 -6.59 -6.26
N LYS A 58 -31.60 -6.14 -6.99
CA LYS A 58 -31.61 -6.07 -8.46
C LYS A 58 -30.39 -6.78 -9.05
N LEU A 59 -30.65 -7.85 -9.81
CA LEU A 59 -29.59 -8.52 -10.57
C LEU A 59 -29.19 -7.68 -11.81
N PRO A 60 -27.88 -7.50 -12.07
CA PRO A 60 -27.36 -6.98 -13.33
C PRO A 60 -27.32 -8.08 -14.41
N SER A 61 -27.02 -7.72 -15.66
CA SER A 61 -26.63 -8.70 -16.70
C SER A 61 -25.18 -9.16 -16.49
N GLY A 62 -24.82 -10.33 -17.04
CA GLY A 62 -23.50 -10.93 -16.91
C GLY A 62 -23.25 -11.64 -15.59
N ASN A 63 -21.98 -11.71 -15.19
CA ASN A 63 -21.55 -12.39 -13.96
C ASN A 63 -21.69 -11.48 -12.75
N ALA A 64 -22.08 -12.02 -11.59
CA ALA A 64 -22.16 -11.26 -10.34
C ALA A 64 -21.95 -12.14 -9.10
N ILE A 65 -21.55 -11.51 -8.00
CA ILE A 65 -21.54 -12.14 -6.68
C ILE A 65 -22.85 -11.77 -5.99
N VAL A 66 -23.56 -12.75 -5.43
CA VAL A 66 -24.84 -12.55 -4.75
C VAL A 66 -24.71 -12.96 -3.30
N PHE A 67 -24.98 -12.03 -2.38
CA PHE A 67 -25.14 -12.30 -0.96
C PHE A 67 -26.62 -12.36 -0.64
N ALA A 68 -27.09 -13.53 -0.21
CA ALA A 68 -28.51 -13.75 0.00
C ALA A 68 -28.78 -14.59 1.25
N LEU A 69 -29.66 -14.09 2.11
CA LEU A 69 -30.25 -14.90 3.18
C LEU A 69 -31.38 -15.75 2.61
N ARG A 70 -31.52 -16.99 3.08
CA ARG A 70 -32.49 -17.95 2.53
C ARG A 70 -33.94 -17.46 2.58
N GLY A 71 -34.28 -16.64 3.58
CA GLY A 71 -35.60 -16.02 3.72
C GLY A 71 -35.90 -14.89 2.72
N SER A 72 -34.94 -14.47 1.90
CA SER A 72 -35.13 -13.37 0.93
C SER A 72 -35.80 -13.82 -0.36
N GLU A 73 -36.54 -12.91 -1.01
CA GLU A 73 -37.16 -13.19 -2.31
C GLU A 73 -36.14 -13.57 -3.38
N LEU A 74 -34.94 -12.95 -3.34
CA LEU A 74 -33.87 -13.24 -4.28
C LEU A 74 -33.33 -14.66 -4.10
N ALA A 75 -33.17 -15.13 -2.86
CA ALA A 75 -32.76 -16.51 -2.59
C ALA A 75 -33.77 -17.54 -3.14
N ALA A 76 -35.07 -17.28 -2.98
CA ALA A 76 -36.12 -18.16 -3.49
C ALA A 76 -36.06 -18.33 -5.01
N ARG A 77 -35.77 -17.25 -5.75
CA ARG A 77 -35.63 -17.27 -7.22
C ARG A 77 -34.37 -18.00 -7.71
N LEU A 78 -33.34 -18.11 -6.87
CA LEU A 78 -32.07 -18.74 -7.21
C LEU A 78 -32.02 -20.24 -6.86
N ALA A 79 -33.12 -20.81 -6.36
CA ALA A 79 -33.26 -22.23 -6.01
C ALA A 79 -32.07 -22.74 -5.17
N LEU A 80 -31.82 -22.05 -4.04
CA LEU A 80 -30.77 -22.46 -3.12
C LEU A 80 -31.13 -23.81 -2.45
N PRO A 81 -30.13 -24.67 -2.17
CA PRO A 81 -30.38 -25.96 -1.55
C PRO A 81 -31.05 -25.83 -0.18
N GLY A 82 -31.95 -26.77 0.14
CA GLY A 82 -32.70 -26.75 1.41
C GLY A 82 -31.90 -27.15 2.66
N LYS A 83 -30.62 -27.52 2.54
CA LYS A 83 -29.79 -27.89 3.71
C LYS A 83 -29.45 -26.64 4.51
N ALA A 84 -29.84 -26.57 5.78
CA ALA A 84 -29.53 -25.46 6.70
C ALA A 84 -28.03 -25.14 6.77
N GLY A 85 -27.71 -23.86 6.96
CA GLY A 85 -26.37 -23.35 7.18
C GLY A 85 -25.75 -22.60 6.00
N ALA A 86 -24.48 -22.24 6.17
CA ALA A 86 -23.66 -21.56 5.18
C ALA A 86 -23.53 -22.36 3.89
N VAL A 87 -23.73 -21.69 2.75
CA VAL A 87 -23.72 -22.33 1.42
C VAL A 87 -23.00 -21.46 0.39
N LEU A 88 -22.22 -22.11 -0.46
CA LEU A 88 -21.68 -21.54 -1.68
C LEU A 88 -22.36 -22.24 -2.86
N ALA A 89 -22.86 -21.48 -3.83
CA ALA A 89 -23.48 -22.06 -5.02
C ALA A 89 -23.13 -21.25 -6.27
N VAL A 90 -23.04 -21.91 -7.42
CA VAL A 90 -23.00 -21.25 -8.72
C VAL A 90 -24.36 -21.46 -9.40
N ARG A 91 -24.98 -20.38 -9.85
CA ARG A 91 -26.29 -20.39 -10.52
C ARG A 91 -26.23 -19.64 -11.83
N ASP A 92 -27.10 -20.01 -12.77
CA ASP A 92 -27.28 -19.21 -13.97
C ASP A 92 -27.94 -17.88 -13.61
N ASN A 93 -27.53 -16.81 -14.29
CA ASN A 93 -28.16 -15.52 -14.11
C ASN A 93 -29.52 -15.51 -14.84
N PRO A 94 -30.67 -15.38 -14.15
CA PRO A 94 -31.97 -15.37 -14.79
C PRO A 94 -32.19 -14.18 -15.74
N ARG A 95 -31.34 -13.14 -15.66
CA ARG A 95 -31.39 -11.98 -16.57
C ARG A 95 -30.45 -12.08 -17.76
N ASP A 96 -29.55 -13.07 -17.78
CA ASP A 96 -28.55 -13.25 -18.82
C ASP A 96 -28.18 -14.73 -18.98
N PRO A 97 -28.55 -15.41 -20.08
CA PRO A 97 -28.24 -16.81 -20.33
C PRO A 97 -26.74 -17.16 -20.30
N TYR A 98 -25.86 -16.18 -20.54
CA TYR A 98 -24.41 -16.36 -20.51
C TYR A 98 -23.78 -15.95 -19.18
N GLY A 99 -24.56 -15.34 -18.28
CA GLY A 99 -24.12 -14.89 -16.97
C GLY A 99 -24.17 -16.00 -15.92
N LYS A 100 -23.21 -15.95 -14.99
CA LYS A 100 -23.15 -16.84 -13.82
C LYS A 100 -23.14 -16.03 -12.53
N LEU A 101 -23.86 -16.52 -11.54
CA LEU A 101 -23.98 -15.94 -10.21
C LEU A 101 -23.22 -16.81 -9.22
N LEU A 102 -22.23 -16.25 -8.55
CA LEU A 102 -21.64 -16.87 -7.37
C LEU A 102 -22.46 -16.45 -6.15
N VAL A 103 -23.24 -17.37 -5.61
CA VAL A 103 -24.09 -17.12 -4.45
C VAL A 103 -23.35 -17.50 -3.18
N VAL A 104 -23.21 -16.53 -2.29
CA VAL A 104 -22.76 -16.68 -0.90
C VAL A 104 -24.01 -16.57 -0.02
N GLY A 105 -24.46 -17.71 0.48
CA GLY A 105 -25.75 -17.82 1.16
C GLY A 105 -25.67 -18.37 2.58
N GLY A 106 -26.75 -18.18 3.32
CA GLY A 106 -26.96 -18.69 4.67
C GLY A 106 -28.39 -18.43 5.15
N ASP A 107 -28.75 -19.01 6.27
CA ASP A 107 -29.99 -18.71 7.00
C ASP A 107 -29.81 -17.45 7.86
N GLU A 108 -28.62 -17.23 8.42
CA GLU A 108 -28.28 -16.07 9.26
C GLU A 108 -27.13 -15.20 8.72
N PRO A 109 -27.04 -13.91 9.10
CA PRO A 109 -25.96 -13.02 8.65
C PRO A 109 -24.54 -13.51 8.98
N ALA A 110 -24.36 -14.21 10.10
CA ALA A 110 -23.06 -14.76 10.49
C ALA A 110 -22.59 -15.88 9.53
N GLU A 111 -23.52 -16.62 8.96
CA GLU A 111 -23.24 -17.73 8.05
C GLU A 111 -22.73 -17.24 6.69
N LEU A 112 -23.10 -16.03 6.27
CA LEU A 112 -22.51 -15.38 5.09
C LEU A 112 -20.99 -15.20 5.26
N VAL A 113 -20.53 -14.84 6.47
CA VAL A 113 -19.10 -14.71 6.78
C VAL A 113 -18.42 -16.08 6.75
N THR A 114 -19.08 -17.12 7.27
CA THR A 114 -18.58 -18.50 7.21
C THR A 114 -18.46 -18.99 5.77
N ALA A 115 -19.47 -18.76 4.93
CA ALA A 115 -19.43 -19.09 3.50
C ALA A 115 -18.32 -18.33 2.76
N ALA A 116 -18.20 -17.02 3.00
CA ALA A 116 -17.12 -16.20 2.43
C ALA A 116 -15.73 -16.69 2.87
N ARG A 117 -15.54 -17.04 4.14
CA ARG A 117 -14.29 -17.63 4.64
C ARG A 117 -14.00 -18.97 3.98
N ALA A 118 -15.00 -19.84 3.82
CA ALA A 118 -14.82 -21.11 3.12
C ALA A 118 -14.37 -20.91 1.67
N LEU A 119 -14.94 -19.94 0.96
CA LEU A 119 -14.59 -19.63 -0.42
C LEU A 119 -13.10 -19.28 -0.56
N VAL A 120 -12.57 -18.47 0.36
CA VAL A 120 -11.19 -17.95 0.25
C VAL A 120 -10.13 -18.85 0.88
N THR A 121 -10.53 -19.77 1.77
CA THR A 121 -9.61 -20.67 2.50
C THR A 121 -9.53 -22.05 1.90
N ARG A 122 -10.66 -22.59 1.41
CA ARG A 122 -10.67 -23.89 0.76
C ARG A 122 -10.33 -23.69 -0.70
N ASN A 123 -9.48 -24.56 -1.24
CA ASN A 123 -9.29 -24.69 -2.68
C ASN A 123 -10.51 -25.40 -3.31
N ASN A 124 -11.70 -24.83 -3.09
CA ASN A 124 -12.99 -25.39 -3.52
C ASN A 124 -13.10 -25.52 -5.04
N ALA A 125 -12.18 -24.91 -5.79
CA ALA A 125 -12.04 -25.06 -7.25
C ALA A 125 -11.80 -26.51 -7.70
N GLN A 126 -11.45 -27.42 -6.79
CA GLN A 126 -11.30 -28.86 -7.08
C GLN A 126 -12.62 -29.64 -6.96
N LEU A 127 -13.70 -29.04 -6.46
CA LEU A 127 -15.00 -29.69 -6.41
C LEU A 127 -15.73 -29.45 -7.73
N HIS A 128 -15.97 -30.51 -8.51
CA HIS A 128 -16.86 -30.49 -9.68
C HIS A 128 -18.34 -30.43 -9.26
N THR A 129 -18.68 -29.52 -8.36
CA THR A 129 -20.04 -29.31 -7.86
C THR A 129 -20.44 -27.86 -8.02
N ASP A 130 -21.72 -27.64 -8.30
CA ASP A 130 -22.33 -26.33 -8.37
C ASP A 130 -22.80 -25.84 -6.98
N VAL A 131 -22.69 -26.67 -5.94
CA VAL A 131 -23.13 -26.39 -4.56
C VAL A 131 -22.19 -26.97 -3.51
N VAL A 132 -21.79 -26.15 -2.54
CA VAL A 132 -21.00 -26.58 -1.38
C VAL A 132 -21.66 -26.08 -0.10
N SER A 133 -22.08 -27.01 0.77
CA SER A 133 -22.47 -26.68 2.16
C SER A 133 -21.24 -26.57 3.05
N VAL A 134 -21.22 -25.56 3.91
CA VAL A 134 -20.08 -25.22 4.76
C VAL A 134 -20.50 -25.36 6.22
N GLU A 135 -19.92 -26.32 6.92
CA GLU A 135 -20.16 -26.50 8.36
C GLU A 135 -19.28 -25.56 9.20
N SER A 136 -18.01 -25.44 8.82
CA SER A 136 -17.08 -24.47 9.42
C SER A 136 -15.94 -24.11 8.47
N ALA A 137 -15.44 -22.89 8.62
CA ALA A 137 -14.30 -22.38 7.90
C ALA A 137 -13.48 -21.45 8.82
N SER A 138 -12.28 -21.89 9.15
CA SER A 138 -11.29 -21.07 9.85
C SER A 138 -10.27 -20.55 8.85
N ALA A 139 -10.01 -19.24 8.87
CA ALA A 139 -8.93 -18.64 8.11
C ALA A 139 -7.65 -18.66 8.95
N PRO A 140 -6.47 -18.92 8.34
CA PRO A 140 -5.21 -18.86 9.08
C PRO A 140 -4.99 -17.44 9.58
N VAL A 141 -4.63 -17.32 10.86
CA VAL A 141 -4.22 -16.04 11.45
C VAL A 141 -2.87 -15.66 10.85
N ARG A 142 -2.79 -14.45 10.29
CA ARG A 142 -1.55 -13.93 9.70
C ARG A 142 -0.83 -13.03 10.68
N ARG A 143 0.50 -13.10 10.69
CA ARG A 143 1.34 -12.18 11.46
C ARG A 143 1.56 -10.87 10.71
N GLU A 144 2.04 -9.88 11.44
CA GLU A 144 2.50 -8.63 10.85
C GLU A 144 3.59 -8.90 9.80
N TYR A 145 3.52 -8.20 8.67
CA TYR A 145 4.43 -8.30 7.52
C TYR A 145 4.47 -9.65 6.81
N GLU A 146 3.56 -10.58 7.11
CA GLU A 146 3.47 -11.90 6.47
C GLU A 146 2.67 -11.86 5.14
N ALA A 147 2.73 -10.74 4.42
CA ALA A 147 1.98 -10.55 3.18
C ALA A 147 2.59 -11.39 2.05
N PRO A 148 1.83 -12.29 1.39
CA PRO A 148 2.35 -13.14 0.33
C PRO A 148 2.95 -12.42 -0.88
N ARG A 149 2.71 -11.12 -1.06
CA ARG A 149 3.27 -10.30 -2.16
C ARG A 149 4.45 -9.44 -1.75
N TRP A 150 4.80 -9.38 -0.47
CA TRP A 150 5.92 -8.58 0.02
C TRP A 150 7.14 -9.49 0.18
N LEU A 151 8.32 -8.94 -0.08
CA LEU A 151 9.57 -9.61 0.28
C LEU A 151 9.70 -9.63 1.80
N ASP A 152 9.96 -10.82 2.35
CA ASP A 152 10.22 -11.00 3.78
C ASP A 152 11.51 -10.28 4.16
N ALA A 153 11.40 -9.27 5.03
CA ALA A 153 12.54 -8.46 5.45
C ALA A 153 13.39 -9.12 6.54
N SER A 154 12.99 -10.29 7.06
CA SER A 154 13.72 -11.00 8.12
C SER A 154 14.84 -11.91 7.59
N LYS A 155 14.86 -12.20 6.29
CA LYS A 155 15.79 -13.17 5.67
C LYS A 155 16.05 -12.86 4.19
N PRO A 156 17.12 -13.40 3.59
CA PRO A 156 17.30 -13.38 2.14
C PRO A 156 16.15 -14.11 1.43
N VAL A 157 15.55 -13.45 0.43
CA VAL A 157 14.41 -13.99 -0.33
C VAL A 157 14.63 -13.94 -1.84
N PRO A 158 14.20 -14.98 -2.59
CA PRO A 158 14.30 -15.00 -4.05
C PRO A 158 13.45 -13.92 -4.71
N ILE A 159 14.06 -13.09 -5.56
CA ILE A 159 13.35 -12.02 -6.29
C ILE A 159 12.54 -12.56 -7.48
N GLY A 160 12.86 -13.77 -7.95
CA GLY A 160 12.15 -14.44 -9.05
C GLY A 160 10.84 -15.13 -8.66
N THR A 161 10.36 -14.93 -7.43
CA THR A 161 9.16 -15.62 -6.90
C THR A 161 7.90 -15.30 -7.73
N TYR A 162 7.76 -14.06 -8.20
CA TYR A 162 6.55 -13.58 -8.89
C TYR A 162 6.68 -13.53 -10.42
N THR A 163 7.69 -14.18 -11.00
CA THR A 163 7.91 -14.23 -12.44
C THR A 163 8.22 -15.66 -12.91
N THR A 164 8.01 -15.93 -14.19
CA THR A 164 8.34 -17.22 -14.80
C THR A 164 9.79 -17.22 -15.29
N ALA A 165 10.43 -18.38 -15.32
CA ALA A 165 11.81 -18.50 -15.83
C ALA A 165 11.92 -17.94 -17.24
N GLU A 166 10.95 -18.21 -18.11
CA GLU A 166 10.88 -17.72 -19.49
C GLU A 166 10.96 -16.18 -19.59
N ARG A 167 10.31 -15.46 -18.67
CA ARG A 167 10.35 -13.98 -18.62
C ARG A 167 11.68 -13.42 -18.12
N LEU A 168 12.53 -14.28 -17.55
CA LEU A 168 13.89 -13.95 -17.12
C LEU A 168 14.95 -14.43 -18.11
N THR A 169 14.56 -14.81 -19.33
CA THR A 169 15.48 -15.17 -20.41
C THR A 169 15.44 -14.13 -21.51
N LEU A 170 16.58 -13.96 -22.19
CA LEU A 170 16.72 -13.02 -23.28
C LEU A 170 17.62 -13.59 -24.36
N LYS A 171 17.26 -13.35 -25.63
CA LYS A 171 18.07 -13.69 -26.81
C LYS A 171 18.58 -12.39 -27.44
N GLY A 172 19.90 -12.24 -27.55
CA GLY A 172 20.55 -11.00 -27.99
C GLY A 172 20.69 -9.95 -26.88
N SER A 173 20.86 -8.68 -27.22
CA SER A 173 20.87 -7.57 -26.23
C SER A 173 19.45 -7.11 -25.89
N GLY A 174 19.21 -6.74 -24.63
CA GLY A 174 17.92 -6.20 -24.20
C GLY A 174 17.77 -6.10 -22.68
N ARG A 175 16.54 -5.84 -22.23
CA ARG A 175 16.22 -5.57 -20.82
C ARG A 175 15.32 -6.65 -20.23
N ILE A 176 15.69 -7.16 -19.06
CA ILE A 176 14.87 -8.03 -18.21
C ILE A 176 14.38 -7.20 -17.02
N ASN A 177 13.07 -7.15 -16.78
CA ASN A 177 12.48 -6.43 -15.66
C ASN A 177 11.94 -7.38 -14.60
N ILE A 178 12.35 -7.17 -13.35
CA ILE A 178 11.91 -7.91 -12.17
C ILE A 178 11.19 -6.94 -11.24
N TYR A 179 9.90 -7.18 -11.03
CA TYR A 179 9.06 -6.37 -10.15
C TYR A 179 8.95 -7.04 -8.78
N PHE A 180 9.16 -6.26 -7.72
CA PHE A 180 9.02 -6.75 -6.36
C PHE A 180 8.49 -5.64 -5.44
N ARG A 181 7.93 -6.06 -4.30
CA ARG A 181 7.39 -5.17 -3.28
C ARG A 181 8.13 -5.44 -1.97
N ILE A 182 8.45 -4.39 -1.24
CA ILE A 182 9.02 -4.47 0.11
C ILE A 182 7.99 -3.95 1.11
N PRO A 183 8.08 -4.31 2.41
CA PRO A 183 7.22 -3.74 3.43
C PRO A 183 7.30 -2.19 3.43
N PRO A 184 6.15 -1.48 3.41
CA PRO A 184 6.10 -0.02 3.22
C PRO A 184 6.82 0.82 4.28
N ASP A 185 7.08 0.23 5.44
CA ASP A 185 7.60 0.87 6.63
C ASP A 185 9.06 0.54 6.93
N LEU A 186 9.76 -0.15 6.02
CA LEU A 186 11.20 -0.36 6.18
C LEU A 186 11.92 0.98 6.27
N PHE A 187 12.72 1.15 7.33
CA PHE A 187 13.55 2.33 7.52
C PHE A 187 14.80 2.22 6.65
N LEU A 188 14.66 2.60 5.38
CA LEU A 188 15.71 2.49 4.37
C LEU A 188 17.00 3.26 4.73
N GLN A 189 16.89 4.34 5.51
CA GLN A 189 18.04 5.13 5.95
C GLN A 189 18.91 4.40 6.99
N ALA A 190 18.46 3.27 7.54
CA ALA A 190 19.20 2.51 8.55
C ALA A 190 20.55 1.99 8.04
N LYS A 191 20.64 1.64 6.75
CA LYS A 191 21.83 1.12 6.07
C LYS A 191 22.06 1.91 4.78
N ASP A 192 23.28 1.91 4.26
CA ASP A 192 23.59 2.55 2.97
C ASP A 192 23.25 1.67 1.77
N SER A 193 23.36 0.35 1.93
CA SER A 193 23.05 -0.63 0.88
C SER A 193 22.60 -1.99 1.45
N VAL A 194 21.94 -2.77 0.60
CA VAL A 194 21.54 -4.17 0.86
C VAL A 194 22.14 -5.08 -0.22
N PRO A 195 22.57 -6.32 0.12
CA PRO A 195 23.17 -7.21 -0.86
C PRO A 195 22.11 -7.92 -1.69
N LEU A 196 22.32 -7.93 -3.01
CA LEU A 196 21.63 -8.73 -4.00
C LEU A 196 22.60 -9.82 -4.48
N LEU A 197 22.30 -11.08 -4.21
CA LEU A 197 22.96 -12.21 -4.87
C LEU A 197 22.30 -12.40 -6.23
N LEU A 198 22.94 -11.90 -7.28
CA LEU A 198 22.50 -12.06 -8.66
C LEU A 198 23.11 -13.33 -9.23
N LYS A 199 22.27 -14.30 -9.60
CA LYS A 199 22.66 -15.52 -10.31
C LYS A 199 22.21 -15.40 -11.75
N PHE A 200 23.12 -15.55 -12.70
CA PHE A 200 22.82 -15.38 -14.12
C PHE A 200 23.59 -16.38 -14.97
N SER A 201 23.00 -16.76 -16.10
CA SER A 201 23.64 -17.61 -17.09
C SER A 201 23.74 -16.86 -18.41
N TYR A 202 24.82 -17.09 -19.17
CA TYR A 202 24.97 -16.46 -20.48
C TYR A 202 25.75 -17.34 -21.46
N SER A 203 25.54 -17.10 -22.75
CA SER A 203 26.31 -17.71 -23.84
C SER A 203 26.42 -16.77 -25.05
N GLY A 204 27.37 -17.05 -25.94
CA GLY A 204 27.51 -16.34 -27.21
C GLY A 204 28.23 -14.99 -27.09
N VAL A 205 29.11 -14.84 -26.10
CA VAL A 205 29.94 -13.65 -25.90
C VAL A 205 31.26 -13.82 -26.67
N ALA A 206 31.53 -12.90 -27.61
CA ALA A 206 32.78 -12.89 -28.38
C ALA A 206 33.91 -12.16 -27.64
N GLU A 207 35.17 -12.44 -27.99
CA GLU A 207 36.35 -11.95 -27.28
C GLU A 207 36.44 -10.41 -27.21
N ASP A 208 36.10 -9.73 -28.32
CA ASP A 208 36.14 -8.27 -28.46
C ASP A 208 34.76 -7.60 -28.30
N SER A 209 33.76 -8.33 -27.78
CA SER A 209 32.39 -7.81 -27.78
C SER A 209 32.14 -6.75 -26.70
N HIS A 210 33.04 -6.65 -25.71
CA HIS A 210 32.87 -5.81 -24.51
C HIS A 210 31.50 -6.00 -23.83
N ALA A 211 30.96 -7.23 -23.89
CA ALA A 211 29.64 -7.51 -23.35
C ALA A 211 29.55 -7.23 -21.85
N ALA A 212 28.43 -6.65 -21.43
CA ALA A 212 28.19 -6.28 -20.05
C ALA A 212 26.72 -6.45 -19.67
N LEU A 213 26.50 -6.57 -18.38
CA LEU A 213 25.20 -6.70 -17.75
C LEU A 213 25.07 -5.55 -16.75
N HIS A 214 24.22 -4.57 -17.08
CA HIS A 214 24.00 -3.39 -16.24
C HIS A 214 22.83 -3.62 -15.30
N VAL A 215 23.07 -3.42 -14.02
CA VAL A 215 22.07 -3.57 -12.96
C VAL A 215 21.49 -2.20 -12.65
N ARG A 216 20.17 -2.07 -12.79
CA ARG A 216 19.44 -0.83 -12.53
C ARG A 216 18.35 -1.06 -11.50
N LEU A 217 18.18 -0.11 -10.59
CA LEU A 217 17.08 -0.11 -9.62
C LEU A 217 16.22 1.14 -9.85
N ASN A 218 14.93 0.96 -10.09
CA ASN A 218 13.97 2.04 -10.36
C ASN A 218 14.47 3.00 -11.46
N ASP A 219 14.90 2.43 -12.59
CA ASP A 219 15.45 3.13 -13.76
C ASP A 219 16.76 3.90 -13.51
N ARG A 220 17.47 3.65 -12.41
CA ARG A 220 18.78 4.24 -12.10
C ARG A 220 19.88 3.19 -12.12
N ASP A 221 20.99 3.48 -12.79
CA ASP A 221 22.17 2.59 -12.82
C ASP A 221 22.78 2.42 -11.43
N ILE A 222 23.06 1.17 -11.09
CA ILE A 222 23.68 0.77 -9.81
C ILE A 222 25.07 0.18 -10.06
N ASP A 223 25.16 -0.81 -10.95
CA ASP A 223 26.40 -1.56 -11.17
C ASP A 223 26.48 -2.10 -12.61
N SER A 224 27.67 -2.52 -13.02
CA SER A 224 27.95 -3.05 -14.36
C SER A 224 28.90 -4.23 -14.29
N ILE A 225 28.40 -5.40 -14.66
CA ILE A 225 29.12 -6.67 -14.63
C ILE A 225 29.63 -6.97 -16.03
N ARG A 226 30.96 -7.08 -16.22
CA ARG A 226 31.53 -7.44 -17.52
C ARG A 226 31.44 -8.94 -17.75
N LEU A 227 30.85 -9.35 -18.87
CA LEU A 227 30.75 -10.75 -19.26
C LEU A 227 32.06 -11.22 -19.90
N LYS A 228 32.51 -12.42 -19.54
CA LYS A 228 33.70 -13.03 -20.14
C LYS A 228 33.34 -13.69 -21.47
N PRO A 229 34.30 -13.83 -22.40
CA PRO A 229 34.05 -14.56 -23.64
C PRO A 229 33.60 -16.01 -23.36
N ALA A 230 32.49 -16.43 -23.96
CA ALA A 230 31.87 -17.74 -23.71
C ALA A 230 31.06 -18.21 -24.93
N SER A 231 31.42 -19.38 -25.48
CA SER A 231 30.73 -20.03 -26.60
C SER A 231 29.66 -21.04 -26.18
N SER A 232 29.72 -21.53 -24.94
CA SER A 232 28.72 -22.38 -24.29
C SER A 232 27.98 -21.61 -23.19
N ASN A 233 26.92 -22.21 -22.63
CA ASN A 233 26.25 -21.63 -21.47
C ASN A 233 27.19 -21.68 -20.24
N THR A 234 27.38 -20.52 -19.63
CA THR A 234 28.18 -20.32 -18.42
C THR A 234 27.28 -19.76 -17.34
N ASP A 235 27.28 -20.37 -16.16
CA ASP A 235 26.55 -19.88 -14.99
C ASP A 235 27.52 -19.11 -14.08
N GLU A 236 27.13 -17.90 -13.70
CA GLU A 236 27.88 -17.03 -12.80
C GLU A 236 26.97 -16.49 -11.68
N GLN A 237 27.62 -16.01 -10.61
CA GLN A 237 26.93 -15.36 -9.51
C GLN A 237 27.76 -14.20 -8.98
N GLU A 238 27.10 -13.11 -8.66
CA GLU A 238 27.73 -11.88 -8.18
C GLU A 238 26.91 -11.22 -7.06
N ILE A 239 27.59 -10.59 -6.11
CA ILE A 239 26.93 -9.83 -5.05
C ILE A 239 26.96 -8.35 -5.42
N VAL A 240 25.80 -7.84 -5.80
CA VAL A 240 25.60 -6.42 -6.13
C VAL A 240 25.06 -5.71 -4.89
N ARG A 241 25.66 -4.59 -4.49
CA ARG A 241 25.16 -3.79 -3.36
C ARG A 241 24.16 -2.75 -3.85
N LEU A 242 22.88 -2.96 -3.56
CA LEU A 242 21.82 -2.02 -3.94
C LEU A 242 21.74 -0.87 -2.92
N PRO A 243 21.97 0.39 -3.30
CA PRO A 243 21.89 1.51 -2.37
C PRO A 243 20.45 1.72 -1.87
N THR A 244 20.26 1.77 -0.56
CA THR A 244 18.92 1.88 0.07
C THR A 244 18.20 3.18 -0.32
N GLY A 245 18.95 4.28 -0.52
CA GLY A 245 18.40 5.56 -0.98
C GLY A 245 17.85 5.56 -2.42
N ARG A 246 17.98 4.45 -3.16
CA ARG A 246 17.38 4.27 -4.50
C ARG A 246 16.08 3.46 -4.47
N PHE A 247 15.76 2.82 -3.35
CA PHE A 247 14.50 2.12 -3.17
C PHE A 247 13.35 3.11 -3.02
N LYS A 248 12.19 2.72 -3.55
CA LYS A 248 10.90 3.30 -3.19
C LYS A 248 10.37 2.53 -1.97
N PRO A 249 9.57 3.17 -1.09
CA PRO A 249 9.07 2.53 0.13
C PRO A 249 8.31 1.22 -0.10
N TYR A 250 7.70 1.02 -1.27
CA TYR A 250 6.84 -0.13 -1.52
C TYR A 250 7.19 -0.88 -2.82
N THR A 251 6.70 -0.41 -3.97
CA THR A 251 6.91 -1.09 -5.27
C THR A 251 8.23 -0.66 -5.91
N ASN A 252 9.04 -1.64 -6.30
CA ASN A 252 10.36 -1.45 -6.88
C ASN A 252 10.53 -2.29 -8.16
N THR A 253 11.36 -1.79 -9.07
CA THR A 253 11.73 -2.49 -10.31
C THR A 253 13.24 -2.66 -10.36
N LEU A 254 13.72 -3.91 -10.42
CA LEU A 254 15.09 -4.24 -10.76
C LEU A 254 15.15 -4.56 -12.26
N SER A 255 15.93 -3.78 -13.02
CA SER A 255 16.11 -3.98 -14.44
C SER A 255 17.54 -4.44 -14.70
N ILE A 256 17.67 -5.49 -15.50
CA ILE A 256 18.94 -6.04 -15.94
C ILE A 256 19.06 -5.80 -17.44
N ASP A 257 19.96 -4.90 -17.83
CA ASP A 257 20.24 -4.60 -19.22
C ASP A 257 21.44 -5.42 -19.68
N VAL A 258 21.19 -6.38 -20.55
CA VAL A 258 22.23 -7.20 -21.15
C VAL A 258 22.61 -6.57 -22.48
N ASP A 259 23.88 -6.16 -22.59
CA ASP A 259 24.46 -5.72 -23.85
C ASP A 259 25.57 -6.67 -24.27
N PHE A 260 25.34 -7.43 -25.35
CA PHE A 260 26.38 -8.28 -25.94
C PHE A 260 27.38 -7.50 -26.81
N GLY A 261 27.16 -6.20 -27.01
CA GLY A 261 27.97 -5.34 -27.85
C GLY A 261 27.70 -5.52 -29.34
N ARG A 262 28.55 -4.90 -30.17
CA ARG A 262 28.39 -4.89 -31.64
C ARG A 262 28.95 -6.14 -32.32
N ALA A 263 29.80 -6.90 -31.64
CA ALA A 263 30.32 -8.14 -32.19
C ALA A 263 29.19 -9.18 -32.22
N GLY A 264 29.01 -9.83 -33.37
CA GLY A 264 28.05 -10.93 -33.51
C GLY A 264 28.44 -12.13 -32.63
N ALA A 265 27.49 -13.02 -32.40
CA ALA A 265 27.75 -14.26 -31.68
C ALA A 265 28.85 -15.10 -32.37
N PRO A 266 29.68 -15.85 -31.61
CA PRO A 266 30.55 -16.88 -32.18
C PRO A 266 29.80 -17.83 -33.11
N LYS A 267 30.47 -18.37 -34.14
CA LYS A 267 29.84 -19.25 -35.12
C LYS A 267 29.18 -20.46 -34.45
N GLY A 268 27.89 -20.68 -34.74
CA GLY A 268 27.12 -21.82 -34.24
C GLY A 268 26.49 -21.61 -32.86
N THR A 269 26.67 -20.44 -32.23
CA THR A 269 26.12 -20.12 -30.91
C THR A 269 25.13 -18.95 -31.00
N TRP A 270 24.11 -18.95 -30.14
CA TRP A 270 23.20 -17.82 -29.98
C TRP A 270 23.59 -16.99 -28.75
N GLN A 271 23.49 -15.66 -28.87
CA GLN A 271 23.57 -14.77 -27.72
C GLN A 271 22.35 -15.01 -26.83
N TYR A 272 22.61 -15.43 -25.61
CA TYR A 272 21.59 -15.78 -24.65
C TYR A 272 22.02 -15.32 -23.27
N ALA A 273 21.08 -14.77 -22.52
CA ALA A 273 21.24 -14.46 -21.11
C ALA A 273 19.99 -14.88 -20.34
N ALA A 274 20.18 -15.37 -19.12
CA ALA A 274 19.08 -15.62 -18.20
C ALA A 274 19.44 -15.18 -16.79
N ILE A 275 18.44 -14.69 -16.06
CA ILE A 275 18.55 -14.41 -14.64
C ILE A 275 17.84 -15.53 -13.89
N HIS A 276 18.56 -16.18 -12.98
CA HIS A 276 18.02 -17.27 -12.19
C HIS A 276 17.01 -16.73 -11.17
N ARG A 277 15.91 -17.46 -10.99
CA ARG A 277 14.84 -17.09 -10.06
C ARG A 277 15.32 -17.12 -8.61
N GLU A 278 16.35 -17.92 -8.35
CA GLU A 278 17.04 -18.09 -7.08
C GLU A 278 17.98 -16.92 -6.73
N SER A 279 18.09 -15.91 -7.61
CA SER A 279 18.71 -14.64 -7.24
C SER A 279 17.99 -14.07 -6.03
N SER A 280 18.72 -13.70 -4.98
CA SER A 280 18.14 -13.37 -3.67
C SER A 280 18.50 -11.97 -3.23
N LEU A 281 17.51 -11.23 -2.73
CA LEU A 281 17.70 -9.93 -2.10
C LEU A 281 17.63 -10.11 -0.58
N ASP A 282 18.61 -9.57 0.13
CA ASP A 282 18.65 -9.62 1.58
C ASP A 282 18.33 -8.26 2.20
N LEU A 283 17.12 -8.13 2.72
CA LEU A 283 16.66 -6.94 3.43
C LEU A 283 16.89 -7.06 4.95
N SER A 284 17.48 -8.17 5.41
CA SER A 284 17.70 -8.42 6.83
C SER A 284 18.59 -7.33 7.45
N GLY A 285 18.09 -6.75 8.54
CA GLY A 285 18.71 -5.62 9.24
C GLY A 285 18.27 -4.24 8.78
N LEU A 286 17.29 -4.12 7.88
CA LEU A 286 16.45 -2.93 7.81
C LEU A 286 15.34 -3.07 8.86
N PRO A 287 15.23 -2.16 9.84
CA PRO A 287 14.18 -2.23 10.84
C PRO A 287 12.86 -1.74 10.24
N HIS A 288 11.75 -2.30 10.73
CA HIS A 288 10.42 -1.76 10.49
C HIS A 288 10.23 -0.51 11.34
N SER A 289 10.18 0.66 10.71
CA SER A 289 9.94 1.93 11.37
C SER A 289 9.48 3.00 10.40
N ALA A 290 8.25 3.45 10.59
CA ALA A 290 7.68 4.59 9.86
C ALA A 290 7.01 5.56 10.82
N VAL A 291 7.23 6.85 10.59
CA VAL A 291 6.40 7.92 11.18
C VAL A 291 5.02 7.88 10.51
N LEU A 292 3.98 7.83 11.31
CA LEU A 292 2.59 7.77 10.88
C LEU A 292 1.79 8.90 11.53
N PRO A 293 0.68 9.34 10.93
CA PRO A 293 0.09 8.87 9.66
C PRO A 293 0.83 9.38 8.41
N LYS A 294 0.82 8.60 7.32
CA LYS A 294 1.41 8.97 6.01
C LYS A 294 0.51 8.56 4.86
N LEU A 295 0.00 9.53 4.09
CA LEU A 295 -1.04 9.28 3.10
C LEU A 295 -0.48 8.62 1.83
N GLU A 296 0.81 8.83 1.56
CA GLU A 296 1.56 8.17 0.49
C GLU A 296 1.51 6.65 0.68
N LEU A 297 1.81 6.19 1.91
CA LEU A 297 1.85 4.76 2.23
C LEU A 297 0.47 4.13 2.13
N PHE A 298 -0.58 4.84 2.59
CA PHE A 298 -1.96 4.42 2.43
C PHE A 298 -2.35 4.29 0.96
N ALA A 299 -2.09 5.32 0.16
CA ALA A 299 -2.51 5.36 -1.25
C ALA A 299 -1.77 4.33 -2.10
N ASP A 300 -0.50 4.03 -1.80
CA ASP A 300 0.31 3.12 -2.62
C ASP A 300 0.21 1.65 -2.17
N SER A 301 0.01 1.39 -0.87
CA SER A 301 0.08 0.04 -0.29
C SER A 301 -1.04 -0.32 0.68
N GLY A 302 -1.87 0.65 1.07
CA GLY A 302 -2.86 0.48 2.14
C GLY A 302 -2.28 0.44 3.56
N TYR A 303 -1.01 0.83 3.76
CA TYR A 303 -0.37 0.84 5.07
C TYR A 303 -0.86 2.01 5.93
N PRO A 304 -1.04 1.87 7.26
CA PRO A 304 -0.70 0.72 8.11
C PRO A 304 -1.74 -0.42 8.12
N PHE A 305 -2.89 -0.24 7.46
CA PHE A 305 -3.98 -1.23 7.50
C PHE A 305 -3.55 -2.59 6.94
N THR A 306 -2.71 -2.60 5.91
CA THR A 306 -2.19 -3.82 5.28
C THR A 306 -0.97 -4.43 5.99
N ALA A 307 -0.50 -3.87 7.12
CA ALA A 307 0.57 -4.47 7.91
C ALA A 307 0.23 -5.91 8.34
N PHE A 308 -1.05 -6.17 8.62
CA PHE A 308 -1.61 -7.50 8.81
C PHE A 308 -2.33 -7.91 7.51
N PRO A 309 -1.88 -8.95 6.79
CA PRO A 309 -2.44 -9.31 5.48
C PRO A 309 -3.92 -9.70 5.50
N ASP A 310 -4.41 -10.17 6.63
CA ASP A 310 -5.82 -10.53 6.86
C ASP A 310 -6.67 -9.36 7.38
N LEU A 311 -6.07 -8.17 7.49
CA LEU A 311 -6.64 -6.94 8.05
C LEU A 311 -7.14 -7.07 9.50
N ALA A 312 -6.55 -7.98 10.29
CA ALA A 312 -6.97 -8.21 11.68
C ALA A 312 -6.90 -6.96 12.57
N ARG A 313 -6.06 -5.98 12.24
CA ARG A 313 -5.95 -4.70 12.96
C ARG A 313 -6.66 -3.53 12.30
N THR A 314 -7.52 -3.78 11.32
CA THR A 314 -8.25 -2.74 10.59
C THR A 314 -9.74 -2.76 10.91
N ALA A 315 -10.33 -1.58 11.06
CA ALA A 315 -11.78 -1.38 11.04
C ALA A 315 -12.15 -0.32 10.00
N VAL A 316 -13.22 -0.58 9.24
CA VAL A 316 -13.86 0.43 8.39
C VAL A 316 -15.16 0.86 9.05
N VAL A 317 -15.30 2.17 9.25
CA VAL A 317 -16.45 2.80 9.86
C VAL A 317 -17.27 3.46 8.76
N LEU A 318 -18.46 2.93 8.52
CA LEU A 318 -19.40 3.49 7.54
C LEU A 318 -20.28 4.56 8.19
N SER A 319 -20.96 5.34 7.35
CA SER A 319 -22.00 6.27 7.80
C SER A 319 -23.18 5.54 8.45
N ASN A 320 -24.05 6.27 9.16
CA ASN A 320 -25.23 5.66 9.78
C ASN A 320 -26.30 5.23 8.76
N ALA A 321 -26.23 5.75 7.53
CA ALA A 321 -27.12 5.38 6.45
C ALA A 321 -26.34 5.14 5.13
N PRO A 322 -25.55 4.06 5.05
CA PRO A 322 -24.67 3.87 3.92
C PRO A 322 -25.44 3.69 2.60
N THR A 323 -24.94 4.35 1.57
CA THR A 323 -25.45 4.23 0.20
C THR A 323 -24.77 3.08 -0.57
N ALA A 324 -25.35 2.68 -1.71
CA ALA A 324 -24.71 1.69 -2.60
C ALA A 324 -23.31 2.11 -3.07
N ALA A 325 -23.08 3.42 -3.27
CA ALA A 325 -21.78 3.96 -3.64
C ALA A 325 -20.75 3.86 -2.51
N GLU A 326 -21.17 3.96 -1.24
CA GLU A 326 -20.30 3.71 -0.10
C GLU A 326 -19.95 2.23 0.03
N TYR A 327 -20.90 1.32 -0.24
CA TYR A 327 -20.60 -0.11 -0.31
C TYR A 327 -19.60 -0.44 -1.43
N GLU A 328 -19.76 0.14 -2.61
CA GLU A 328 -18.78 0.00 -3.71
C GLU A 328 -17.41 0.52 -3.30
N SER A 329 -17.34 1.70 -2.67
CA SER A 329 -16.09 2.28 -2.18
C SER A 329 -15.40 1.38 -1.14
N LEU A 330 -16.16 0.78 -0.23
CA LEU A 330 -15.65 -0.21 0.72
C LEU A 330 -15.05 -1.41 -0.01
N PHE A 331 -15.75 -1.99 -0.97
CA PHE A 331 -15.30 -3.20 -1.66
C PHE A 331 -14.15 -2.96 -2.63
N ASP A 332 -14.12 -1.80 -3.30
CA ASP A 332 -12.98 -1.35 -4.09
C ASP A 332 -11.73 -1.21 -3.23
N MET A 333 -11.86 -0.63 -2.03
CA MET A 333 -10.77 -0.53 -1.06
C MET A 333 -10.30 -1.92 -0.57
N MET A 334 -11.24 -2.82 -0.24
CA MET A 334 -10.89 -4.20 0.17
C MET A 334 -10.22 -4.98 -0.95
N GLY A 335 -10.70 -4.79 -2.18
CA GLY A 335 -10.08 -5.30 -3.40
C GLY A 335 -8.65 -4.79 -3.56
N PHE A 336 -8.44 -3.49 -3.40
CA PHE A 336 -7.12 -2.88 -3.43
C PHE A 336 -6.19 -3.49 -2.37
N PHE A 337 -6.63 -3.59 -1.11
CA PHE A 337 -5.82 -4.20 -0.05
C PHE A 337 -5.46 -5.67 -0.34
N GLY A 338 -6.42 -6.46 -0.81
CA GLY A 338 -6.17 -7.85 -1.21
C GLY A 338 -5.19 -7.97 -2.38
N ALA A 339 -5.26 -7.06 -3.35
CA ALA A 339 -4.28 -6.97 -4.42
C ALA A 339 -2.88 -6.55 -3.92
N GLN A 340 -2.79 -5.66 -2.93
CA GLN A 340 -1.49 -5.23 -2.39
C GLN A 340 -0.81 -6.32 -1.55
N THR A 341 -1.57 -7.03 -0.70
CA THR A 341 -1.00 -8.04 0.21
C THR A 341 -0.89 -9.41 -0.44
N GLY A 342 -1.77 -9.74 -1.39
CA GLY A 342 -1.94 -11.09 -1.92
C GLY A 342 -2.68 -12.03 -0.97
N ALA A 343 -3.36 -11.48 0.04
CA ALA A 343 -4.14 -12.25 1.01
C ALA A 343 -5.55 -11.65 1.18
N PRO A 344 -6.57 -12.48 1.45
CA PRO A 344 -7.93 -12.02 1.67
C PRO A 344 -8.11 -11.38 3.05
N ALA A 345 -8.94 -10.34 3.11
CA ALA A 345 -9.30 -9.54 4.28
C ALA A 345 -10.20 -10.28 5.30
N THR A 346 -9.80 -11.49 5.72
CA THR A 346 -10.63 -12.41 6.51
C THR A 346 -11.00 -11.92 7.92
N ASN A 347 -10.22 -10.99 8.47
CA ASN A 347 -10.35 -10.48 9.84
C ASN A 347 -10.63 -8.97 9.92
N VAL A 348 -10.96 -8.33 8.78
CA VAL A 348 -11.43 -6.95 8.77
C VAL A 348 -12.68 -6.79 9.63
N MET A 349 -12.77 -5.66 10.34
CA MET A 349 -13.98 -5.23 11.04
C MET A 349 -14.71 -4.19 10.19
N VAL A 350 -16.00 -4.36 9.98
CA VAL A 350 -16.88 -3.33 9.40
C VAL A 350 -17.83 -2.91 10.52
N THR A 351 -17.92 -1.62 10.78
CA THR A 351 -18.68 -1.04 11.89
C THR A 351 -19.30 0.29 11.47
N ASP A 352 -20.12 0.85 12.35
CA ASP A 352 -20.68 2.20 12.26
C ASP A 352 -20.17 3.06 13.43
N SER A 353 -20.60 4.32 13.49
CA SER A 353 -20.19 5.25 14.55
C SER A 353 -20.72 4.86 15.93
N THR A 354 -21.85 4.14 16.02
CA THR A 354 -22.46 3.76 17.30
C THR A 354 -21.68 2.65 18.02
N HIS A 355 -20.99 1.79 17.26
CA HIS A 355 -20.19 0.68 17.77
C HIS A 355 -18.67 0.96 17.76
N ILE A 356 -18.27 2.23 17.62
CA ILE A 356 -16.87 2.63 17.40
C ILE A 356 -15.92 2.19 18.53
N GLU A 357 -16.42 2.10 19.76
CA GLU A 357 -15.64 1.66 20.92
C GLU A 357 -15.09 0.23 20.79
N GLN A 358 -15.79 -0.63 20.05
CA GLN A 358 -15.32 -2.00 19.77
C GLN A 358 -14.08 -2.00 18.85
N ALA A 359 -13.85 -0.92 18.09
CA ALA A 359 -12.73 -0.76 17.19
C ALA A 359 -11.54 0.00 17.80
N ARG A 360 -11.57 0.34 19.10
CA ARG A 360 -10.52 1.12 19.79
C ARG A 360 -9.10 0.60 19.55
N GLY A 361 -8.90 -0.72 19.47
CA GLY A 361 -7.58 -1.35 19.26
C GLY A 361 -7.07 -1.37 17.82
N LYS A 362 -7.84 -0.86 16.85
CA LYS A 362 -7.63 -1.00 15.41
C LYS A 362 -7.29 0.35 14.75
N ASP A 363 -6.62 0.28 13.61
CA ASP A 363 -6.50 1.41 12.68
C ASP A 363 -7.83 1.57 11.94
N LEU A 364 -8.30 2.81 11.82
CA LEU A 364 -9.66 3.11 11.37
C LEU A 364 -9.68 3.75 9.97
N VAL A 365 -10.59 3.31 9.12
CA VAL A 365 -10.97 4.05 7.91
C VAL A 365 -12.36 4.62 8.13
N LEU A 366 -12.50 5.94 8.17
CA LEU A 366 -13.79 6.60 8.14
C LEU A 366 -14.22 6.75 6.69
N LEU A 367 -15.35 6.17 6.32
CA LEU A 367 -15.87 6.23 4.96
C LEU A 367 -17.30 6.75 4.97
N GLY A 368 -17.56 7.73 4.11
CA GLY A 368 -18.91 8.26 3.90
C GLY A 368 -18.93 9.79 3.90
N PRO A 369 -20.03 10.39 3.41
CA PRO A 369 -20.13 11.83 3.27
C PRO A 369 -20.25 12.51 4.65
N PRO A 370 -19.67 13.71 4.83
CA PRO A 370 -19.67 14.43 6.12
C PRO A 370 -21.04 14.60 6.77
N ALA A 371 -22.09 14.77 5.98
CA ALA A 371 -23.46 14.95 6.47
C ALA A 371 -24.05 13.72 7.18
N SER A 372 -23.52 12.52 6.95
CA SER A 372 -24.09 11.26 7.45
C SER A 372 -23.16 10.48 8.39
N GLN A 373 -21.97 11.03 8.64
CA GLN A 373 -20.92 10.41 9.44
C GLN A 373 -20.58 11.34 10.62
N PRO A 374 -21.15 11.09 11.82
CA PRO A 374 -21.03 12.00 12.97
C PRO A 374 -19.60 12.10 13.53
N LEU A 375 -18.75 11.10 13.27
CA LEU A 375 -17.36 11.10 13.75
C LEU A 375 -16.53 12.25 13.18
N TYR A 376 -16.91 12.82 12.02
CA TYR A 376 -16.21 14.00 11.48
C TYR A 376 -16.41 15.25 12.36
N SER A 377 -17.59 15.44 12.96
CA SER A 377 -17.79 16.52 13.93
C SER A 377 -17.15 16.22 15.27
N GLU A 378 -17.24 14.97 15.75
CA GLU A 378 -16.71 14.59 17.06
C GLU A 378 -15.18 14.68 17.11
N TRP A 379 -14.50 14.39 16.00
CA TRP A 379 -13.04 14.34 15.91
C TRP A 379 -12.42 15.54 15.20
N GLU A 380 -13.21 16.59 14.94
CA GLU A 380 -12.78 17.77 14.18
C GLU A 380 -11.48 18.38 14.73
N ALA A 381 -11.30 18.38 16.06
CA ALA A 381 -10.12 18.91 16.73
C ALA A 381 -8.82 18.14 16.42
N ASN A 382 -8.92 16.86 16.08
CA ASN A 382 -7.79 15.99 15.74
C ASN A 382 -7.49 15.99 14.24
N MET A 383 -8.48 16.35 13.41
CA MET A 383 -8.39 16.36 11.96
C MET A 383 -7.57 17.56 11.44
N PRO A 384 -6.74 17.37 10.40
CA PRO A 384 -6.06 18.47 9.70
C PRO A 384 -7.04 19.44 9.05
N LEU A 385 -8.15 18.93 8.50
CA LEU A 385 -9.19 19.72 7.86
C LEU A 385 -10.56 19.44 8.50
N GLY A 386 -11.19 20.47 9.07
CA GLY A 386 -12.58 20.36 9.51
C GLY A 386 -13.51 20.22 8.29
N LEU A 387 -14.33 19.17 8.27
CA LEU A 387 -15.23 18.86 7.15
C LEU A 387 -16.69 19.27 7.39
N THR A 388 -17.03 19.63 8.63
CA THR A 388 -18.39 19.99 9.04
C THR A 388 -18.60 21.50 8.97
N GLY A 389 -19.68 21.94 8.29
CA GLY A 389 -19.91 23.37 8.03
C GLY A 389 -18.94 23.92 6.98
N ASP A 390 -18.38 25.11 7.25
CA ASP A 390 -17.35 25.70 6.41
C ASP A 390 -16.02 24.98 6.62
N SER A 391 -15.44 24.49 5.52
CA SER A 391 -14.22 23.69 5.59
C SER A 391 -13.05 24.55 6.02
N ARG A 392 -12.52 24.27 7.21
CA ARG A 392 -11.49 25.08 7.87
C ARG A 392 -10.26 24.25 8.17
N VAL A 393 -9.10 24.77 7.79
CA VAL A 393 -7.82 24.12 8.11
C VAL A 393 -7.52 24.31 9.59
N ASN A 394 -7.29 23.22 10.31
CA ASN A 394 -7.11 23.23 11.76
C ASN A 394 -5.83 24.00 12.16
N SER A 395 -5.95 24.96 13.08
CA SER A 395 -4.87 25.85 13.57
C SER A 395 -4.07 25.31 14.74
N ALA A 396 -4.34 24.08 15.18
CA ALA A 396 -3.57 23.43 16.23
C ALA A 396 -2.06 23.44 15.90
N PRO A 397 -1.19 23.71 16.90
CA PRO A 397 0.25 23.68 16.70
C PRO A 397 0.69 22.27 16.32
N GLU A 398 1.26 22.13 15.12
CA GLU A 398 1.79 20.86 14.62
C GLU A 398 3.04 20.48 15.43
N ILE A 399 2.93 19.51 16.35
CA ILE A 399 4.09 18.98 17.10
C ILE A 399 5.09 18.33 16.13
N SER A 400 4.58 17.82 15.00
CA SER A 400 5.33 17.27 13.86
C SER A 400 6.36 18.22 13.23
N ARG A 401 6.29 19.53 13.52
CA ARG A 401 7.31 20.53 13.10
C ARG A 401 8.67 20.30 13.76
N LEU A 402 8.68 19.70 14.95
CA LEU A 402 9.92 19.36 15.68
C LEU A 402 10.53 18.03 15.20
N GLN A 403 9.72 17.14 14.63
CA GLN A 403 10.16 15.79 14.21
C GLN A 403 10.59 15.74 12.75
N HIS A 404 9.92 16.45 11.85
CA HIS A 404 10.29 16.49 10.43
C HIS A 404 10.34 17.94 9.94
N PRO A 405 11.45 18.65 10.16
CA PRO A 405 11.66 20.03 9.72
C PRO A 405 11.97 20.13 8.22
N GLU A 406 11.33 19.31 7.39
CA GLU A 406 11.48 19.40 5.95
C GLU A 406 10.82 20.70 5.44
N TRP A 407 11.66 21.74 5.36
CA TRP A 407 11.63 22.88 4.45
C TRP A 407 10.50 23.92 4.65
N PRO A 408 10.76 25.24 4.43
CA PRO A 408 9.79 26.35 4.55
C PRO A 408 8.52 26.30 3.66
N PHE A 409 8.20 25.17 3.04
CA PHE A 409 7.06 25.03 2.13
C PHE A 409 5.75 24.62 2.80
N ARG A 410 5.76 24.11 4.05
CA ARG A 410 4.52 23.68 4.75
C ARG A 410 3.55 24.82 5.04
N SER A 411 4.04 26.00 5.42
CA SER A 411 3.20 27.20 5.60
C SER A 411 2.51 27.59 4.30
N ARG A 412 3.21 27.48 3.16
CA ARG A 412 2.65 27.73 1.83
C ARG A 412 1.56 26.71 1.47
N ASP A 413 1.72 25.45 1.83
CA ASP A 413 0.71 24.43 1.51
C ASP A 413 -0.58 24.61 2.32
N ARG A 414 -0.47 25.07 3.57
CA ARG A 414 -1.62 25.50 4.36
C ARG A 414 -2.36 26.67 3.72
N GLU A 415 -1.63 27.70 3.30
CA GLU A 415 -2.22 28.86 2.60
C GLU A 415 -2.88 28.46 1.27
N LYS A 416 -2.23 27.58 0.48
CA LYS A 416 -2.79 27.05 -0.76
C LYS A 416 -4.06 26.24 -0.50
N LEU A 417 -4.10 25.41 0.53
CA LEU A 417 -5.28 24.63 0.89
C LEU A 417 -6.43 25.57 1.27
N THR A 418 -6.18 26.55 2.15
CA THR A 418 -7.18 27.57 2.51
C THR A 418 -7.68 28.33 1.28
N ALA A 419 -6.78 28.74 0.39
CA ALA A 419 -7.14 29.43 -0.85
C ALA A 419 -7.94 28.53 -1.82
N LEU A 420 -7.67 27.22 -1.85
CA LEU A 420 -8.44 26.25 -2.64
C LEU A 420 -9.86 26.10 -2.07
N LEU A 421 -9.99 25.99 -0.75
CA LEU A 421 -11.30 25.87 -0.09
C LEU A 421 -12.14 27.14 -0.26
N ALA A 422 -11.51 28.32 -0.24
CA ALA A 422 -12.16 29.61 -0.44
C ALA A 422 -12.66 29.84 -1.88
N ARG A 423 -12.21 29.06 -2.86
CA ARG A 423 -12.61 29.20 -4.28
C ARG A 423 -13.99 28.65 -4.60
N GLU A 424 -14.70 28.06 -3.63
CA GLU A 424 -16.00 27.39 -3.79
C GLU A 424 -16.06 26.39 -4.97
N SER A 425 -14.91 25.92 -5.44
CA SER A 425 -14.83 24.93 -6.51
C SER A 425 -15.34 23.58 -6.00
N ALA A 426 -16.12 22.88 -6.83
CA ALA A 426 -16.64 21.56 -6.49
C ALA A 426 -15.49 20.59 -6.16
N ILE A 427 -15.44 20.15 -4.91
CA ILE A 427 -14.52 19.11 -4.42
C ILE A 427 -15.23 17.78 -4.55
N ASP A 428 -14.57 16.79 -5.17
CA ASP A 428 -15.17 15.47 -5.37
C ASP A 428 -15.03 14.59 -4.13
N VAL A 429 -13.81 14.49 -3.61
CA VAL A 429 -13.49 13.78 -2.37
C VAL A 429 -12.37 14.49 -1.62
N VAL A 430 -12.45 14.48 -0.29
CA VAL A 430 -11.32 14.79 0.58
C VAL A 430 -10.83 13.50 1.22
N VAL A 431 -9.53 13.29 1.20
CA VAL A 431 -8.85 12.22 1.91
C VAL A 431 -7.87 12.83 2.88
N GLU A 432 -7.99 12.52 4.16
CA GLU A 432 -7.05 13.01 5.16
C GLU A 432 -6.67 11.92 6.15
N ASN A 433 -5.52 12.09 6.80
CA ASN A 433 -5.04 11.17 7.81
C ASN A 433 -4.71 11.90 9.11
N PHE A 434 -4.89 11.20 10.23
CA PHE A 434 -4.60 11.73 11.56
C PHE A 434 -4.43 10.60 12.58
N VAL A 435 -3.90 10.94 13.74
CA VAL A 435 -3.77 9.99 14.86
C VAL A 435 -5.15 9.75 15.46
N SER A 436 -5.47 8.50 15.75
CA SER A 436 -6.78 8.12 16.29
C SER A 436 -7.05 8.80 17.64
N PRO A 437 -8.20 9.48 17.81
CA PRO A 437 -8.61 10.02 19.10
C PRO A 437 -8.82 8.93 20.16
N LEU A 438 -9.06 7.68 19.75
CA LEU A 438 -9.28 6.55 20.66
C LEU A 438 -7.97 5.99 21.23
N ARG A 439 -6.87 6.10 20.47
CA ARG A 439 -5.54 5.60 20.79
C ARG A 439 -4.45 6.35 20.03
N SER A 440 -3.44 6.85 20.76
CA SER A 440 -2.33 7.61 20.19
C SER A 440 -1.35 6.81 19.32
N ASP A 441 -1.43 5.49 19.34
CA ASP A 441 -0.60 4.56 18.54
C ASP A 441 -1.35 3.97 17.34
N ARG A 442 -2.47 4.59 16.93
CA ARG A 442 -3.28 4.16 15.78
C ARG A 442 -3.52 5.30 14.82
N SER A 443 -3.72 4.97 13.56
CA SER A 443 -4.02 5.93 12.51
C SER A 443 -5.48 5.86 12.07
N VAL A 444 -6.01 7.01 11.68
CA VAL A 444 -7.29 7.16 11.00
C VAL A 444 -7.02 7.69 9.60
N VAL A 445 -7.69 7.09 8.61
CA VAL A 445 -7.80 7.67 7.27
C VAL A 445 -9.28 7.98 7.02
N ALA A 446 -9.58 9.25 6.82
CA ALA A 446 -10.91 9.74 6.49
C ALA A 446 -11.05 9.89 4.98
N ILE A 447 -12.07 9.28 4.39
CA ILE A 447 -12.43 9.36 2.98
C ILE A 447 -13.84 9.95 2.89
N ALA A 448 -13.89 11.25 2.59
CA ALA A 448 -15.10 12.05 2.63
C ALA A 448 -15.51 12.51 1.22
N PRO A 449 -16.42 11.78 0.53
CA PRO A 449 -17.00 12.25 -0.71
C PRO A 449 -17.87 13.49 -0.47
N ARG A 450 -17.77 14.47 -1.37
CA ARG A 450 -18.48 15.76 -1.29
C ARG A 450 -19.33 16.10 -2.50
N SER A 451 -19.10 15.44 -3.63
CA SER A 451 -19.87 15.62 -4.86
C SER A 451 -20.41 14.27 -5.36
N ALA A 452 -21.27 14.32 -6.38
CA ALA A 452 -21.72 13.13 -7.11
C ALA A 452 -20.55 12.39 -7.81
N GLY A 453 -19.43 13.08 -8.08
CA GLY A 453 -18.20 12.48 -8.61
C GLY A 453 -17.30 11.81 -7.56
N GLY A 454 -17.66 11.91 -6.27
CA GLY A 454 -16.91 11.35 -5.16
C GLY A 454 -16.59 9.85 -5.30
N PRO A 455 -17.56 8.97 -5.63
CA PRO A 455 -17.31 7.54 -5.78
C PRO A 455 -16.26 7.21 -6.86
N ASP A 456 -16.31 7.89 -8.01
CA ASP A 456 -15.32 7.69 -9.08
C ASP A 456 -13.94 8.20 -8.66
N ALA A 457 -13.86 9.31 -7.91
CA ALA A 457 -12.62 9.83 -7.37
C ALA A 457 -12.01 8.90 -6.31
N ILE A 458 -12.83 8.30 -5.43
CA ILE A 458 -12.40 7.25 -4.50
C ILE A 458 -11.87 6.04 -5.28
N ALA A 459 -12.56 5.62 -6.34
CA ALA A 459 -12.09 4.49 -7.13
C ALA A 459 -10.78 4.83 -7.90
N VAL A 460 -10.47 6.11 -8.16
CA VAL A 460 -9.16 6.57 -8.68
C VAL A 460 -8.07 6.56 -7.60
N LEU A 461 -8.41 6.78 -6.32
CA LEU A 461 -7.46 6.69 -5.18
C LEU A 461 -6.70 5.36 -5.18
N PHE A 462 -7.40 4.29 -5.54
CA PHE A 462 -6.91 2.92 -5.56
C PHE A 462 -6.34 2.48 -6.93
N SER A 463 -6.18 3.41 -7.88
CA SER A 463 -5.50 3.18 -9.16
C SER A 463 -3.97 3.34 -9.05
N PRO A 464 -3.19 2.80 -10.01
CA PRO A 464 -1.75 3.03 -10.08
C PRO A 464 -1.39 4.53 -10.10
N SER A 465 -0.23 4.88 -9.53
CA SER A 465 0.23 6.26 -9.31
C SER A 465 0.26 7.15 -10.58
N LEU A 466 0.40 6.54 -11.76
CA LEU A 466 0.36 7.22 -13.06
C LEU A 466 -1.00 7.86 -13.37
N GLU A 467 -2.10 7.35 -12.81
CA GLU A 467 -3.46 7.80 -13.10
C GLU A 467 -4.02 8.76 -12.03
N LYS A 468 -3.64 8.58 -10.76
CA LYS A 468 -4.19 9.34 -9.61
C LYS A 468 -3.52 10.69 -9.33
N GLY A 469 -2.29 10.90 -9.80
CA GLY A 469 -1.47 12.05 -9.39
C GLY A 469 -0.75 11.82 -8.05
N PRO A 470 0.14 12.72 -7.61
CA PRO A 470 0.92 12.51 -6.39
C PRO A 470 0.04 12.66 -5.15
N ILE A 471 -0.13 11.58 -4.38
CA ILE A 471 -0.84 11.56 -3.10
C ILE A 471 0.17 11.56 -1.97
N TYR A 472 0.21 12.63 -1.18
CA TYR A 472 1.18 12.83 -0.10
C TYR A 472 0.67 13.77 1.01
N GLY A 473 1.42 13.87 2.09
CA GLY A 473 1.11 14.71 3.24
C GLY A 473 0.00 14.16 4.11
N GLY A 474 -0.75 15.07 4.74
CA GLY A 474 -1.86 14.72 5.62
C GLY A 474 -3.25 14.99 5.04
N VAL A 475 -3.34 15.77 3.95
CA VAL A 475 -4.61 16.04 3.25
C VAL A 475 -4.39 15.95 1.74
N ALA A 476 -5.25 15.19 1.06
CA ALA A 476 -5.37 15.18 -0.38
C ALA A 476 -6.81 15.48 -0.79
N VAL A 477 -6.99 16.39 -1.75
CA VAL A 477 -8.28 16.82 -2.26
C VAL A 477 -8.38 16.44 -3.73
N ALA A 478 -9.43 15.73 -4.12
CA ALA A 478 -9.69 15.45 -5.52
C ALA A 478 -10.60 16.53 -6.12
N GLN A 479 -10.18 17.05 -7.27
CA GLN A 479 -10.98 17.96 -8.11
C GLN A 479 -10.83 17.55 -9.57
N GLN A 480 -11.93 17.46 -10.30
CA GLN A 480 -11.92 17.18 -11.74
C GLN A 480 -11.15 15.88 -12.09
N GLY A 481 -11.25 14.88 -11.21
CA GLY A 481 -10.60 13.57 -11.39
C GLY A 481 -9.08 13.55 -11.16
N ARG A 482 -8.50 14.55 -10.48
CA ARG A 482 -7.08 14.54 -10.06
C ARG A 482 -6.92 14.89 -8.59
N PHE A 483 -5.96 14.26 -7.92
CA PHE A 483 -5.62 14.56 -6.53
C PHE A 483 -4.60 15.70 -6.42
N HIS A 484 -4.88 16.62 -5.52
CA HIS A 484 -3.98 17.68 -5.05
C HIS A 484 -3.66 17.44 -3.58
N SER A 485 -2.37 17.32 -3.27
CA SER A 485 -1.88 16.93 -1.95
C SER A 485 -1.25 18.09 -1.20
N PHE A 486 -1.41 18.10 0.11
CA PHE A 486 -0.98 19.17 0.99
C PHE A 486 -0.28 18.62 2.23
N LEU A 487 0.89 19.17 2.54
CA LEU A 487 1.67 18.85 3.74
C LEU A 487 1.09 19.58 4.97
N VAL A 488 -0.11 19.18 5.38
CA VAL A 488 -0.81 19.70 6.57
C VAL A 488 -1.07 18.53 7.52
N GLY A 489 -0.69 18.62 8.79
CA GLY A 489 -0.91 17.52 9.74
C GLY A 489 -0.58 17.89 11.18
N THR A 490 -1.42 17.45 12.12
CA THR A 490 -1.38 17.87 13.53
C THR A 490 -0.43 17.06 14.40
N PHE A 491 -0.54 15.73 14.33
CA PHE A 491 0.18 14.79 15.19
C PHE A 491 0.78 13.64 14.38
N ALA A 492 1.91 13.12 14.87
CA ALA A 492 2.56 11.93 14.33
C ALA A 492 3.07 11.03 15.46
N TYR A 493 3.19 9.74 15.18
CA TYR A 493 3.81 8.75 16.06
C TYR A 493 4.74 7.85 15.26
N HIS A 494 5.70 7.22 15.93
CA HIS A 494 6.57 6.23 15.31
C HIS A 494 5.92 4.85 15.44
N SER A 495 5.73 4.17 14.32
CA SER A 495 5.44 2.73 14.30
C SER A 495 6.74 1.93 14.30
N GLY A 496 6.71 0.73 14.88
CA GLY A 496 7.83 -0.22 14.85
C GLY A 496 8.77 -0.12 16.05
N GLN A 497 9.77 -1.01 16.08
CA GLN A 497 10.81 -1.07 17.10
C GLN A 497 12.15 -0.71 16.48
N VAL A 498 12.74 0.38 16.97
CA VAL A 498 14.09 0.84 16.59
C VAL A 498 15.05 0.66 17.76
N ASP A 499 16.27 0.22 17.46
CA ASP A 499 17.32 0.07 18.46
C ASP A 499 17.75 1.43 19.05
N ALA A 500 18.34 1.44 20.24
CA ALA A 500 18.74 2.66 20.95
C ALA A 500 19.67 3.55 20.12
N PHE A 501 20.58 2.95 19.33
CA PHE A 501 21.44 3.70 18.41
C PHE A 501 20.62 4.38 17.30
N GLN A 502 19.65 3.67 16.74
CA GLN A 502 18.77 4.17 15.70
C GLN A 502 17.83 5.26 16.23
N GLN A 503 17.30 5.11 17.45
CA GLN A 503 16.52 6.14 18.15
C GLN A 503 17.35 7.41 18.33
N THR A 504 18.60 7.30 18.76
CA THR A 504 19.50 8.45 18.90
C THR A 504 19.73 9.14 17.56
N ARG A 505 19.94 8.37 16.48
CA ARG A 505 20.11 8.91 15.13
C ARG A 505 18.84 9.58 14.61
N ILE A 506 17.68 8.97 14.81
CA ILE A 506 16.37 9.57 14.48
C ILE A 506 16.25 10.88 15.26
N PHE A 507 16.38 10.86 16.59
CA PHE A 507 16.31 12.05 17.44
C PHE A 507 17.23 13.18 16.97
N LEU A 508 18.48 12.88 16.61
CA LEU A 508 19.44 13.86 16.08
C LEU A 508 19.03 14.43 14.72
N LEU A 509 18.50 13.59 13.81
CA LEU A 509 18.00 14.01 12.50
C LEU A 509 16.75 14.90 12.64
N GLU A 510 15.87 14.53 13.56
CA GLU A 510 14.66 15.29 13.88
C GLU A 510 15.01 16.65 14.51
N HIS A 511 15.96 16.66 15.45
CA HIS A 511 16.40 17.85 16.19
C HIS A 511 17.70 18.43 15.61
N TYR A 512 17.90 18.37 14.29
CA TYR A 512 19.16 18.81 13.68
C TYR A 512 19.51 20.28 13.98
N PHE A 513 18.49 21.12 14.19
CA PHE A 513 18.65 22.53 14.58
C PHE A 513 19.28 22.71 15.98
N GLY A 514 19.17 21.71 16.84
CA GLY A 514 19.84 21.69 18.15
C GLY A 514 21.33 21.38 18.06
N ILE A 515 21.79 20.78 16.95
CA ILE A 515 23.20 20.40 16.78
C ILE A 515 24.11 21.64 16.81
N PRO A 516 23.88 22.73 16.07
CA PRO A 516 24.68 23.94 16.18
C PRO A 516 24.71 24.53 17.60
N ALA A 517 23.56 24.56 18.29
CA ALA A 517 23.47 25.07 19.66
C ALA A 517 24.28 24.21 20.64
N LEU A 518 24.21 22.89 20.51
CA LEU A 518 25.00 21.94 21.29
C LEU A 518 26.51 22.11 21.02
N VAL A 519 26.90 22.27 19.75
CA VAL A 519 28.30 22.50 19.37
C VAL A 519 28.83 23.81 19.96
N VAL A 520 28.04 24.89 19.91
CA VAL A 520 28.40 26.18 20.52
C VAL A 520 28.52 26.04 22.03
N LEU A 521 27.58 25.37 22.70
CA LEU A 521 27.62 25.11 24.13
C LEU A 521 28.86 24.31 24.54
N LEU A 522 29.19 23.25 23.80
CA LEU A 522 30.41 22.46 24.03
C LEU A 522 31.68 23.30 23.82
N ALA A 523 31.71 24.16 22.80
CA ALA A 523 32.82 25.07 22.57
C ALA A 523 33.01 26.06 23.74
N PHE A 524 31.92 26.60 24.30
CA PHE A 524 31.98 27.44 25.50
C PHE A 524 32.48 26.69 26.72
N LEU A 525 32.06 25.44 26.93
CA LEU A 525 32.54 24.60 28.04
C LEU A 525 34.05 24.33 27.92
N VAL A 526 34.53 24.00 26.71
CA VAL A 526 35.97 23.80 26.46
C VAL A 526 36.74 25.10 26.68
N ALA A 527 36.24 26.23 26.19
CA ALA A 527 36.87 27.54 26.39
C ALA A 527 36.95 27.91 27.88
N ALA A 528 35.87 27.71 28.64
CA ALA A 528 35.84 27.95 30.08
C ALA A 528 36.80 27.02 30.84
N TRP A 529 36.88 25.74 30.44
CA TRP A 529 37.82 24.78 31.01
C TRP A 529 39.28 25.19 30.74
N MET A 530 39.60 25.59 29.51
CA MET A 530 40.93 26.09 29.14
C MET A 530 41.29 27.36 29.91
N TYR A 531 40.37 28.32 30.00
CA TYR A 531 40.57 29.57 30.75
C TYR A 531 40.84 29.31 32.24
N SER A 532 40.02 28.46 32.89
CA SER A 532 40.23 28.11 34.30
C SER A 532 41.55 27.37 34.53
N SER A 533 42.05 26.65 33.52
CA SER A 533 43.30 25.91 33.60
C SER A 533 44.49 26.85 33.45
N THR A 534 44.44 27.81 32.52
CA THR A 534 45.50 28.82 32.35
C THR A 534 45.58 29.76 33.55
N GLU A 535 44.44 30.17 34.14
CA GLU A 535 44.42 30.93 35.39
C GLU A 535 45.06 30.16 36.55
N ARG A 536 44.75 28.86 36.69
CA ARG A 536 45.37 28.00 37.71
C ARG A 536 46.89 27.89 37.52
N VAL A 537 47.38 27.80 36.29
CA VAL A 537 48.81 27.80 36.00
C VAL A 537 49.45 29.17 36.26
N ALA A 538 48.79 30.26 35.87
CA ALA A 538 49.27 31.62 36.10
C ALA A 538 49.37 31.95 37.61
N ALA A 539 48.35 31.58 38.39
CA ALA A 539 48.33 31.74 39.84
C ALA A 539 49.47 30.95 40.51
N ARG A 540 49.76 29.73 40.05
CA ARG A 540 50.90 28.93 40.53
C ARG A 540 52.25 29.60 40.22
N ARG A 541 52.41 30.18 39.03
CA ARG A 541 53.65 30.90 38.65
C ARG A 541 53.84 32.19 39.44
N LEU A 542 52.78 32.95 39.69
CA LEU A 542 52.82 34.15 40.53
C LEU A 542 53.14 33.83 42.00
N ALA A 543 52.67 32.69 42.51
CA ALA A 543 53.03 32.22 43.86
C ALA A 543 54.51 31.81 43.96
N LEU A 544 55.10 31.27 42.89
CA LEU A 544 56.51 30.88 42.84
C LEU A 544 57.47 32.09 42.68
N GLY A 545 57.02 33.20 42.09
CA GLY A 545 57.82 34.42 41.93
C GLY A 545 57.72 35.42 43.09
N ARG A 546 57.02 35.07 44.18
CA ARG A 546 56.84 35.91 45.38
C ARG A 546 57.63 35.41 46.60
N ASN A 547 58.33 34.29 46.46
CA ASN A 547 59.43 33.86 47.32
C ASN A 547 60.74 34.19 46.62
#